data_AF-A0A349JSH6-F1
#
_entry.id   AF-A0A349JSH6-F1
#
_cell.length_a   1.000
_cell.length_b   1.000
_cell.length_c   1.000
_cell.angle_alpha   90.00
_cell.angle_beta   90.00
_cell.angle_gamma   90.00
#
_symmetry.space_group_name_H-M   'P 1'
#
loop_
_entity.id
_entity.type
_entity.pdbx_description
1 polymer ?
#
loop_
_entity_poly.entity_id
_entity_poly.type
_entity_poly.pdbx_seq_one_letter_code
_entity_poly.pdbx_strand_id
1 'polypeptide(L)' 'ELSEVAGVEDVVVVSHVSPIKAALAWSLGVGEEIVWRCHLATGSVTVIAIGAFGPVLQGFNDISHLE' A
#
# COMPACT_ATOMS: atom_id res chain seq x y z
N GLU A 1 -10.51 12.46 0.87
CA GLU A 1 -10.32 12.31 2.33
C GLU A 1 -8.92 11.78 2.68
N LEU A 2 -8.64 10.46 2.68
CA LEU A 2 -7.31 9.96 3.10
C LEU A 2 -6.16 10.27 2.11
N SER A 3 -6.39 10.13 0.81
CA SER A 3 -5.37 10.41 -0.21
C SER A 3 -5.02 11.90 -0.33
N GLU A 4 -5.95 12.78 0.03
CA GLU A 4 -5.71 14.24 0.05
C GLU A 4 -4.81 14.60 1.24
N VAL A 5 -5.09 14.04 2.42
CA VAL A 5 -4.24 14.20 3.61
C VAL A 5 -2.85 13.59 3.37
N ALA A 6 -2.79 12.39 2.79
CA ALA A 6 -1.53 11.74 2.42
C ALA A 6 -0.70 12.50 1.37
N GLY A 7 -1.27 13.52 0.71
CA GLY A 7 -0.54 14.41 -0.18
C GLY A 7 0.24 15.51 0.55
N VAL A 8 0.01 15.72 1.85
CA VAL A 8 0.64 16.78 2.64
C VAL A 8 1.30 16.29 3.93
N GLU A 9 0.93 15.10 4.43
CA GLU A 9 1.53 14.49 5.61
C GLU A 9 1.49 12.95 5.55
N ASP A 10 2.24 12.28 6.44
CA ASP A 10 2.26 10.83 6.51
C ASP A 10 1.02 10.28 7.23
N VAL A 11 0.33 9.33 6.59
CA VAL A 11 -0.88 8.68 7.13
C VAL A 11 -0.64 7.18 7.31
N VAL A 12 -0.84 6.69 8.53
CA VAL A 12 -0.77 5.25 8.83
C VAL A 12 -2.18 4.65 8.83
N VAL A 13 -2.41 3.68 7.95
CA VAL A 13 -3.65 2.89 7.90
C VAL A 13 -3.34 1.46 8.33
N VAL A 14 -3.90 1.04 9.46
CA VAL A 14 -3.81 -0.35 9.92
C VAL A 14 -5.01 -1.12 9.40
N SER A 15 -4.76 -2.21 8.68
CA SER A 15 -5.82 -2.99 8.06
C SER A 15 -5.43 -4.46 7.92
N HIS A 16 -6.15 -5.17 7.05
CA HIS A 16 -5.99 -6.59 6.78
C HIS A 16 -5.43 -6.81 5.37
N VAL A 17 -5.19 -8.08 5.04
CA VAL A 17 -4.58 -8.50 3.77
C VAL A 17 -5.34 -7.99 2.56
N SER A 18 -6.67 -8.16 2.49
CA SER A 18 -7.44 -7.80 1.29
C SER A 18 -7.48 -6.29 1.04
N PRO A 19 -7.76 -5.41 2.03
CA PRO A 19 -7.69 -3.97 1.81
C PRO A 19 -6.30 -3.46 1.43
N ILE A 20 -5.22 -4.00 2.03
CA ILE A 20 -3.85 -3.59 1.69
C ILE A 20 -3.51 -3.99 0.25
N LYS A 21 -3.90 -5.19 -0.18
CA LYS A 21 -3.67 -5.63 -1.56
C LYS A 21 -4.56 -4.90 -2.58
N ALA A 22 -5.76 -4.47 -2.19
CA ALA A 22 -6.56 -3.58 -3.02
C ALA A 22 -5.89 -2.21 -3.20
N ALA A 23 -5.32 -1.65 -2.13
CA ALA A 23 -4.53 -0.41 -2.21
C ALA A 23 -3.26 -0.58 -3.07
N LEU A 24 -2.61 -1.74 -3.01
CA LEU A 24 -1.51 -2.10 -3.92
C LEU A 24 -1.96 -2.05 -5.38
N ALA A 25 -3.03 -2.77 -5.74
CA ALA A 25 -3.55 -2.78 -7.11
C ALA A 25 -3.94 -1.39 -7.60
N TRP A 26 -4.62 -0.61 -6.74
CA TRP A 26 -4.96 0.78 -6.99
C TRP A 26 -3.73 1.66 -7.23
N SER A 27 -2.69 1.53 -6.40
CA SER A 27 -1.45 2.32 -6.53
C SER A 27 -0.65 2.02 -7.80
N LEU A 28 -0.76 0.80 -8.32
CA LEU A 28 -0.08 0.38 -9.54
C LEU A 28 -0.93 0.59 -10.81
N GLY A 29 -2.22 0.93 -10.66
CA GLY A 29 -3.15 1.06 -11.78
C GLY A 29 -3.39 -0.25 -12.55
N VAL A 30 -3.33 -1.40 -11.86
CA VAL A 30 -3.48 -2.73 -12.45
C VAL A 30 -4.76 -3.41 -11.99
N GLY A 31 -5.12 -4.54 -12.62
CA GLY A 31 -6.29 -5.31 -12.26
C GLY A 31 -6.11 -6.12 -10.96
N GLU A 32 -7.22 -6.67 -10.47
CA GLU A 32 -7.29 -7.41 -9.21
C GLU A 32 -6.47 -8.72 -9.22
N GLU A 33 -6.08 -9.23 -10.38
CA GLU A 33 -5.26 -10.44 -10.52
C GLU A 33 -3.95 -10.36 -9.73
N ILE A 34 -3.41 -9.17 -9.50
CA ILE A 34 -2.19 -8.96 -8.72
C ILE A 34 -2.36 -9.37 -7.24
N VAL A 35 -3.57 -9.24 -6.69
CA VAL A 35 -3.89 -9.57 -5.29
C VAL A 35 -3.59 -11.04 -4.99
N TRP A 36 -3.77 -11.92 -5.97
CA TRP A 36 -3.51 -13.36 -5.87
C TRP A 36 -2.06 -13.73 -6.14
N ARG A 37 -1.28 -12.82 -6.76
CA ARG A 37 0.13 -13.04 -7.11
C ARG A 37 1.11 -12.50 -6.06
N CYS A 38 0.67 -11.60 -5.19
CA CYS A 38 1.51 -11.00 -4.16
C CYS A 38 1.22 -11.62 -2.79
N HIS A 39 2.22 -12.17 -2.11
CA HIS A 39 2.10 -12.54 -0.70
C HIS A 39 2.23 -11.29 0.19
N LEU A 40 1.47 -11.23 1.29
CA LEU A 40 1.58 -10.17 2.29
C LEU A 40 1.65 -10.83 3.68
N ALA A 41 2.75 -10.60 4.38
CA ALA A 41 3.03 -11.14 5.68
C ALA A 41 2.34 -10.35 6.79
N THR A 42 2.00 -11.02 7.88
CA THR A 42 1.51 -10.37 9.10
C THR A 42 2.57 -9.43 9.66
N GLY A 43 2.14 -8.24 10.10
CA GLY A 43 3.05 -7.22 10.62
C GLY A 43 3.89 -6.51 9.55
N SER A 44 3.70 -6.83 8.27
CA SER A 44 4.44 -6.14 7.20
C SER A 44 3.96 -4.70 6.98
N VAL A 45 4.87 -3.87 6.48
CA VAL A 45 4.61 -2.48 6.10
C VAL A 45 4.55 -2.35 4.57
N THR A 46 3.55 -1.62 4.07
CA THR A 46 3.42 -1.23 2.66
C THR A 46 3.34 0.29 2.61
N VAL A 47 4.12 0.92 1.71
CA VAL A 47 4.21 2.37 1.59
C VAL A 47 3.76 2.79 0.19
N ILE A 48 2.77 3.68 0.15
CA ILE A 48 2.26 4.31 -1.07
C ILE A 48 2.43 5.81 -0.89
N ALA A 49 3.17 6.45 -1.79
CA ALA A 49 3.29 7.90 -1.84
C ALA A 49 2.18 8.48 -2.72
N ILE A 50 1.58 9.60 -2.31
CA ILE A 50 0.63 10.34 -3.15
C ILE A 50 1.35 11.56 -3.72
N GLY A 51 1.47 11.63 -5.04
CA GLY A 51 2.13 12.75 -5.74
C GLY A 51 1.29 13.34 -6.87
N ALA A 52 1.89 14.25 -7.64
CA ALA A 52 1.22 14.93 -8.76
C ALA A 52 0.69 13.98 -9.85
N PHE A 53 1.23 12.77 -9.94
CA PHE A 53 0.84 11.75 -10.91
C PHE A 53 -0.07 10.65 -10.33
N GLY A 54 -0.59 10.88 -9.11
CA GLY A 54 -1.40 9.91 -8.39
C GLY A 54 -0.59 9.06 -7.41
N PRO A 55 -1.16 7.93 -6.93
CA PRO A 55 -0.49 7.04 -6.00
C PRO A 55 0.66 6.29 -6.66
N VAL A 56 1.76 6.10 -5.92
CA VAL A 56 2.94 5.34 -6.36
C VAL A 56 3.37 4.40 -5.24
N LEU A 57 3.48 3.10 -5.55
CA LEU A 57 4.02 2.12 -4.62
C LEU A 57 5.52 2.35 -4.40
N GLN A 58 5.92 2.61 -3.15
CA GLN A 58 7.32 2.84 -2.76
C GLN A 58 7.94 1.63 -2.05
N GLY A 59 7.11 0.86 -1.33
CA GLY A 59 7.55 -0.33 -0.61
C GLY A 59 6.39 -1.28 -0.41
N PHE A 60 6.67 -2.58 -0.44
CA PHE A 60 5.65 -3.61 -0.30
C PHE A 60 6.15 -4.74 0.58
N ASN A 61 5.31 -5.16 1.53
CA ASN A 61 5.53 -6.34 2.36
C ASN A 61 6.87 -6.31 3.13
N ASP A 62 7.27 -5.14 3.63
CA ASP A 62 8.51 -4.99 4.39
C ASP A 62 8.32 -5.52 5.83
N ILE A 63 9.13 -6.51 6.20
CA ILE A 63 9.16 -7.14 7.53
C ILE A 63 10.52 -6.98 8.21
N SER A 64 11.38 -6.10 7.71
CA SER A 64 12.75 -5.90 8.22
C SER A 64 12.81 -5.52 9.70
N HIS A 65 11.71 -5.02 10.27
CA HIS A 65 11.59 -4.62 11.67
C HIS A 65 11.15 -5.75 12.62
N LEU A 66 10.81 -6.95 12.12
CA LEU A 66 10.11 -7.97 12.92
C LEU A 66 10.99 -9.00 13.64
N GLU A 67 12.31 -9.01 13.45
CA GLU A 67 13.28 -9.98 14.05
C GLU A 67 12.79 -11.45 14.17
#